data_AF-A0A3S0C383-F1
#
_entry.id   AF-A0A3S0C383-F1
#
_cell.length_a   1.000
_cell.length_b   1.000
_cell.length_c   1.000
_cell.angle_alpha   90.00
_cell.angle_beta   90.00
_cell.angle_gamma   90.00
#
_symmetry.space_group_name_H-M   'P 1'
#
loop_
_entity.id
_entity.type
_entity.pdbx_description
1 polymer ?
#
loop_
_entity_poly.entity_id
_entity_poly.type
_entity_poly.pdbx_seq_one_letter_code
_entity_poly.pdbx_strand_id
1 'polypeptide(L)'
;MSDHAAPDTTVTPAELDEKVAGLSYEEARSRLVEIVAQLEQGALPLEESLALWEVGEALARRCQAWLDGARERLAAAGASAPQADETTTPSSGTDSSPEDES
;
A
#
# COMPACT_ATOMS: atom_id res chain seq x y z
N MET A 1 1.95 29.64 -40.43
CA MET A 1 2.34 28.91 -39.22
C MET A 1 1.05 28.41 -38.62
N SER A 2 0.67 27.18 -38.95
CA SER A 2 -0.60 26.61 -38.50
C SER A 2 -0.46 26.25 -37.03
N ASP A 3 -1.20 26.96 -36.20
CA ASP A 3 -1.41 26.66 -34.80
C ASP A 3 -2.27 25.39 -34.73
N HIS A 4 -1.62 24.25 -34.47
CA HIS A 4 -2.27 22.97 -34.22
C HIS A 4 -2.30 22.75 -32.71
N ALA A 5 -3.16 23.49 -32.02
CA ALA A 5 -3.53 23.15 -30.65
C ALA A 5 -4.35 21.85 -30.69
N ALA A 6 -3.69 20.71 -30.53
CA ALA A 6 -4.35 19.44 -30.30
C ALA A 6 -5.06 19.49 -28.92
N PRO A 7 -6.24 18.87 -28.75
CA PRO A 7 -6.83 18.73 -27.42
C PRO A 7 -5.91 17.82 -26.59
N ASP A 8 -5.30 18.40 -25.56
CA ASP A 8 -4.51 17.68 -24.57
C ASP A 8 -5.45 16.69 -23.86
N THR A 9 -5.41 15.43 -24.27
CA THR A 9 -6.25 14.35 -23.70
C THR A 9 -5.46 13.59 -22.65
N THR A 10 -4.69 14.31 -21.83
CA THR A 10 -3.97 13.76 -20.69
C THR A 10 -4.96 13.52 -19.56
N VAL A 11 -5.32 12.26 -19.32
CA VAL A 11 -6.08 11.87 -18.13
C VAL A 11 -5.19 12.17 -16.92
N THR A 12 -5.70 12.95 -15.98
CA THR A 12 -4.92 13.35 -14.81
C THR A 12 -4.88 12.22 -13.76
N PRO A 13 -3.83 12.17 -12.91
CA PRO A 13 -3.77 11.21 -11.81
C PRO A 13 -4.98 11.29 -10.86
N ALA A 14 -5.54 12.48 -10.64
CA ALA A 14 -6.72 12.67 -9.80
C ALA A 14 -7.98 12.02 -10.40
N GLU A 15 -8.17 12.12 -11.72
CA GLU A 15 -9.29 11.46 -12.40
C GLU A 15 -9.15 9.94 -12.39
N LEU A 16 -7.91 9.41 -12.42
CA LEU A 16 -7.67 7.98 -12.25
C LEU A 16 -8.01 7.51 -10.84
N ASP A 17 -7.67 8.31 -9.81
CA ASP A 17 -8.02 8.01 -8.42
C ASP A 17 -9.53 7.97 -8.22
N GLU A 18 -10.28 8.91 -8.82
CA GLU A 18 -11.75 8.89 -8.81
C GLU A 18 -12.32 7.63 -9.47
N LYS A 19 -11.75 7.21 -10.61
CA LYS A 19 -12.18 6.00 -11.33
C LYS A 19 -11.99 4.71 -10.51
N VAL A 20 -10.99 4.66 -9.62
CA VAL A 20 -10.72 3.49 -8.78
C VAL A 20 -11.26 3.60 -7.36
N ALA A 21 -11.79 4.77 -6.97
CA ALA A 21 -12.28 5.02 -5.61
C ALA A 21 -13.35 4.02 -5.14
N GLY A 22 -14.21 3.58 -6.06
CA GLY A 22 -15.29 2.62 -5.77
C GLY A 22 -14.86 1.17 -5.57
N LEU A 23 -13.60 0.81 -5.82
CA LEU A 23 -13.15 -0.58 -5.78
C LEU A 23 -12.95 -1.09 -4.36
N SER A 24 -13.32 -2.36 -4.12
CA SER A 24 -12.87 -3.10 -2.95
C SER A 24 -11.37 -3.39 -3.03
N TYR A 25 -10.77 -3.76 -1.90
CA TYR A 25 -9.35 -4.10 -1.83
C TYR A 25 -8.99 -5.24 -2.80
N GLU A 26 -9.75 -6.34 -2.80
CA GLU A 26 -9.46 -7.48 -3.67
C GLU A 26 -9.63 -7.14 -5.15
N GLU A 27 -10.65 -6.36 -5.53
CA GLU A 27 -10.81 -5.93 -6.91
C GLU A 27 -9.66 -5.03 -7.37
N ALA A 28 -9.25 -4.07 -6.54
CA ALA A 28 -8.12 -3.19 -6.85
C ALA A 28 -6.81 -3.99 -6.98
N ARG A 29 -6.58 -4.93 -6.06
CA ARG A 29 -5.41 -5.82 -6.06
C ARG A 29 -5.38 -6.73 -7.28
N SER A 30 -6.50 -7.38 -7.63
CA SER A 30 -6.57 -8.26 -8.80
C SER A 30 -6.24 -7.51 -10.08
N ARG A 31 -6.83 -6.33 -10.29
CA ARG A 31 -6.54 -5.49 -11.45
C ARG A 31 -5.08 -5.02 -11.48
N LEU A 32 -4.52 -4.69 -10.32
CA LEU A 32 -3.11 -4.30 -10.24
C LEU A 32 -2.19 -5.43 -10.68
N VAL A 33 -2.45 -6.67 -10.24
CA VAL A 33 -1.70 -7.85 -10.66
C VAL A 33 -1.79 -8.06 -12.18
N GLU A 34 -2.97 -7.89 -12.77
CA GLU A 34 -3.15 -8.00 -14.22
C GLU A 34 -2.35 -6.94 -15.00
N ILE A 35 -2.31 -5.71 -14.51
CA ILE A 35 -1.53 -4.62 -15.11
C ILE A 35 -0.03 -4.91 -15.01
N VAL A 36 0.46 -5.30 -13.84
CA VAL A 36 1.87 -5.66 -13.64
C VAL A 36 2.27 -6.79 -14.60
N ALA A 37 1.44 -7.84 -14.70
CA ALA A 37 1.69 -8.94 -15.62
C ALA A 37 1.74 -8.51 -17.10
N GLN A 38 0.97 -7.50 -17.50
CA GLN A 38 1.03 -6.94 -18.86
C GLN A 38 2.30 -6.12 -19.09
N LEU A 39 2.70 -5.30 -18.11
CA LEU A 39 3.92 -4.49 -18.18
C LEU A 39 5.17 -5.38 -18.24
N GLU A 40 5.21 -6.46 -17.46
CA GLU A 40 6.33 -7.41 -17.42
C GLU A 40 6.52 -8.18 -18.73
N GLN A 41 5.48 -8.33 -19.55
CA GLN A 41 5.61 -8.95 -20.88
C GLN A 41 6.40 -8.08 -21.85
N GLY A 42 6.48 -6.76 -21.63
CA GLY A 42 7.29 -5.83 -22.42
C GLY A 42 6.91 -5.75 -23.91
N ALA A 43 5.71 -6.20 -24.29
CA ALA A 43 5.25 -6.27 -25.67
C ALA A 43 4.46 -5.02 -26.12
N LEU A 44 4.17 -4.10 -25.20
CA LEU A 44 3.34 -2.93 -25.44
C LEU A 44 4.18 -1.72 -25.90
N PRO A 45 3.62 -0.84 -26.75
CA PRO A 45 4.20 0.47 -27.04
C PRO A 45 4.45 1.28 -25.76
N LEU A 46 5.41 2.21 -25.81
CA LEU A 46 5.76 3.07 -24.68
C LEU A 46 4.56 3.82 -24.11
N GLU A 47 3.77 4.47 -24.99
CA GLU A 47 2.60 5.25 -24.59
C GLU A 47 1.58 4.41 -23.81
N GLU A 48 1.33 3.19 -24.28
CA GLU A 48 0.42 2.25 -23.64
C GLU A 48 0.98 1.72 -22.32
N SER A 49 2.29 1.46 -22.27
CA SER A 49 2.99 1.06 -21.04
C SER A 49 2.93 2.15 -19.97
N LEU A 50 3.04 3.43 -20.36
CA LEU A 50 2.91 4.56 -19.44
C LEU A 50 1.47 4.71 -18.93
N ALA A 51 0.48 4.61 -19.81
CA ALA A 51 -0.92 4.65 -19.40
C ALA A 51 -1.27 3.52 -18.41
N LEU A 52 -0.79 2.29 -18.66
CA LEU A 52 -0.96 1.17 -17.74
C LEU A 52 -0.24 1.41 -16.40
N TRP A 53 0.96 1.99 -16.42
CA TRP A 53 1.67 2.35 -15.20
C TRP A 53 0.87 3.35 -14.34
N GLU A 54 0.32 4.41 -14.94
CA GLU A 54 -0.48 5.40 -14.21
C GLU A 54 -1.74 4.80 -13.56
N VAL A 55 -2.41 3.89 -14.27
CA VAL A 55 -3.54 3.13 -13.72
C VAL A 55 -3.08 2.21 -12.58
N GLY A 56 -1.94 1.55 -12.75
CA GLY A 56 -1.32 0.73 -11.70
C GLY A 56 -1.03 1.53 -10.44
N GLU A 57 -0.49 2.74 -10.57
CA GLU A 57 -0.25 3.67 -9.45
C GLU A 57 -1.53 4.06 -8.73
N ALA A 58 -2.61 4.36 -9.47
CA ALA A 58 -3.91 4.66 -8.86
C ALA A 58 -4.48 3.46 -8.08
N LEU A 59 -4.38 2.25 -8.62
CA LEU A 59 -4.81 1.03 -7.93
C LEU A 59 -3.95 0.76 -6.68
N ALA A 60 -2.65 0.98 -6.74
CA ALA A 60 -1.75 0.85 -5.59
C ALA A 60 -2.13 1.82 -4.46
N ARG A 61 -2.37 3.11 -4.79
CA ARG A 61 -2.89 4.09 -3.82
C ARG A 61 -4.21 3.66 -3.21
N ARG A 62 -5.13 3.10 -4.01
CA ARG A 62 -6.42 2.59 -3.51
C ARG A 62 -6.26 1.44 -2.52
N CYS A 63 -5.38 0.48 -2.83
CA CYS A 63 -5.03 -0.62 -1.94
C CYS A 63 -4.43 -0.10 -0.62
N GLN A 64 -3.50 0.85 -0.71
CA GLN A 64 -2.88 1.46 0.46
C GLN A 64 -3.91 2.15 1.37
N ALA A 65 -4.84 2.93 0.81
CA ALA A 65 -5.91 3.58 1.55
C ALA A 65 -6.80 2.58 2.32
N TRP A 66 -7.08 1.40 1.75
CA TRP A 66 -7.79 0.32 2.45
C TRP A 66 -7.02 -0.20 3.66
N LEU A 67 -5.71 -0.43 3.50
CA LEU A 67 -4.84 -0.94 4.55
C LEU A 67 -4.62 0.08 5.66
N ASP A 68 -4.48 1.36 5.32
CA ASP A 68 -4.38 2.45 6.29
C ASP A 68 -5.65 2.56 7.13
N GLY A 69 -6.82 2.60 6.50
CA GLY A 69 -8.09 2.62 7.23
C GLY A 69 -8.29 1.39 8.13
N ALA A 70 -7.78 0.22 7.73
CA ALA A 70 -7.80 -0.98 8.58
C ALA A 70 -6.90 -0.84 9.81
N ARG A 71 -5.67 -0.32 9.63
CA ARG A 71 -4.75 -0.03 10.74
C ARG A 71 -5.32 0.97 11.73
N GLU A 72 -5.95 2.03 11.24
CA GLU A 72 -6.57 3.06 12.09
C GLU A 72 -7.70 2.47 12.94
N ARG A 73 -8.56 1.62 12.37
CA ARG A 73 -9.63 0.95 13.15
C ARG A 73 -9.07 0.03 14.23
N LEU A 74 -7.99 -0.69 13.94
CA LEU A 74 -7.33 -1.55 14.93
C LEU A 74 -6.70 -0.72 16.07
N ALA A 75 -6.04 0.39 15.72
CA ALA A 75 -5.46 1.30 16.71
C ALA A 75 -6.54 1.92 17.62
N ALA A 76 -7.67 2.34 17.06
CA ALA A 76 -8.79 2.88 17.82
C ALA A 76 -9.43 1.85 18.77
N ALA A 77 -9.56 0.59 18.32
CA ALA A 77 -10.07 -0.49 19.16
C ALA A 77 -9.11 -0.84 20.31
N GLY A 78 -7.80 -0.88 20.04
CA GLY A 78 -6.78 -1.16 21.05
C GLY A 78 -6.63 -0.05 22.09
N ALA A 79 -6.82 1.21 21.71
CA ALA A 79 -6.78 2.36 22.62
C ALA A 79 -7.98 2.43 23.58
N SER A 80 -9.09 1.72 23.29
CA SER A 80 -10.26 1.60 24.17
C SER A 80 -10.21 0.42 25.15
N ALA A 81 -9.20 -0.45 25.07
CA ALA A 81 -8.96 -1.43 26.12
C ALA A 81 -8.38 -0.69 27.34
N PRO A 82 -9.01 -0.75 28.54
CA PRO A 82 -8.38 -0.21 29.73
C PRO A 82 -7.04 -0.92 29.89
N GLN A 83 -5.96 -0.15 30.00
CA GLN A 83 -4.67 -0.70 30.38
C GLN A 83 -4.86 -1.38 31.74
N ALA A 84 -4.96 -2.70 31.73
CA ALA A 84 -4.72 -3.49 32.92
C ALA A 84 -3.24 -3.24 33.26
N ASP A 85 -3.05 -2.27 34.13
CA ASP A 85 -1.85 -2.10 34.93
C ASP A 85 -1.63 -3.40 35.70
N GLU A 86 -0.85 -4.32 35.13
CA GLU A 86 -0.23 -5.41 35.86
C GLU A 86 1.29 -5.31 35.69
N THR A 87 1.86 -4.52 36.59
CA THR A 87 3.01 -4.95 37.38
C THR A 87 2.98 -6.48 37.62
N THR A 88 3.75 -7.23 36.84
CA THR A 88 4.30 -8.52 37.28
C THR A 88 5.71 -8.68 36.71
N THR A 89 6.65 -8.19 37.52
CA THR A 89 7.95 -8.81 37.83
C THR A 89 8.88 -9.11 36.66
N PRO A 90 9.99 -8.36 36.48
CA PRO A 90 11.13 -8.88 35.74
C PRO A 90 11.69 -10.04 36.58
N SER A 91 11.44 -11.29 36.15
CA SER A 91 12.18 -12.42 36.70
C SER A 91 13.63 -12.27 36.26
N SER A 92 14.41 -11.65 37.13
CA SER A 92 15.86 -11.71 37.18
C SER A 92 16.27 -13.18 37.26
N GLY A 93 16.47 -13.80 36.10
CA GLY A 93 17.27 -15.01 35.96
C GLY A 93 18.75 -14.61 36.00
N THR A 94 19.24 -14.31 37.19
CA THR A 94 20.67 -14.34 37.48
C THR A 94 21.10 -15.81 37.41
N ASP A 95 21.62 -16.26 36.27
CA ASP A 95 22.51 -17.42 36.27
C ASP A 95 23.95 -16.89 36.42
N SER A 96 24.39 -16.85 37.68
CA SER A 96 25.80 -16.74 38.01
C SER A 96 26.44 -18.10 37.77
N SER A 97 27.16 -18.24 36.66
CA SER A 97 28.19 -19.28 36.55
C SER A 97 29.49 -18.78 37.20
N PRO A 98 29.99 -19.42 38.27
CA PRO A 98 31.35 -19.19 38.74
C PRO A 98 32.31 -19.96 37.83
N GLU A 99 33.04 -19.25 36.97
CA GLU A 99 34.21 -19.81 36.30
C GLU A 99 35.41 -19.65 37.24
N ASP A 100 35.54 -20.62 38.15
CA ASP A 100 36.69 -20.82 39.02
C ASP A 100 37.64 -21.85 38.38
N GLU A 101 38.83 -21.34 38.02
CA GLU A 101 40.14 -21.98 38.18
C GLU A 101 40.61 -23.10 37.20
N SER A 102 41.54 -22.71 36.30
CA SER A 102 42.92 -23.24 36.09
C SER A 102 43.40 -23.19 34.64
#